data_AF-A0AAV2MZI0-F1
#
_entry.id   AF-A0AAV2MZI0-F1
#
_cell.length_a   1.000
_cell.length_b   1.000
_cell.length_c   1.000
_cell.angle_alpha   90.00
_cell.angle_beta   90.00
_cell.angle_gamma   90.00
#
_symmetry.space_group_name_H-M   'P 1'
#
loop_
_entity.id
_entity.type
_entity.pdbx_description
1 polymer ?
#
loop_
_entity_poly.entity_id
_entity_poly.type
_entity_poly.pdbx_seq_one_letter_code
_entity_poly.pdbx_strand_id
1 'polypeptide(L)'
;MFQYGMPEKKNKPSPNFTLNNFYNCNPIQKKAVQTWCLLRIFPFLVSDKVPKRDEYLHLVLLLNRISEIVFSPIASPSQAPYLQDLVLEFVSSFKELFPNVALINKFHHLMHYGECLINSEKNSQ
;
A
#
# COMPACT_ATOMS: atom_id res chain seq x y z
N MET A 1 -14.77 -17.69 7.82
CA MET A 1 -13.73 -17.41 6.81
C MET A 1 -14.12 -16.15 6.05
N PHE A 2 -13.20 -15.20 5.83
CA PHE A 2 -13.51 -13.94 5.12
C PHE A 2 -14.03 -14.20 3.71
N GLN A 3 -15.12 -13.52 3.32
CA GLN A 3 -15.75 -13.69 2.01
C GLN A 3 -15.08 -12.77 0.98
N TYR A 4 -14.20 -13.35 0.17
CA TYR A 4 -13.54 -12.66 -0.94
C TYR A 4 -14.51 -12.43 -2.10
N GLY A 5 -14.46 -11.24 -2.70
CA GLY A 5 -15.20 -10.93 -3.94
C GLY A 5 -14.83 -11.87 -5.09
N MET A 6 -15.75 -12.01 -6.06
CA MET A 6 -15.57 -12.87 -7.24
C MET A 6 -14.22 -12.73 -7.95
N PRO A 7 -13.68 -11.52 -8.22
CA PRO A 7 -12.37 -11.38 -8.89
C PRO A 7 -11.19 -11.81 -8.00
N GLU A 8 -11.33 -11.74 -6.67
CA GLU A 8 -10.26 -12.03 -5.72
C GLU A 8 -10.14 -13.51 -5.34
N LYS A 9 -11.10 -14.35 -5.76
CA LYS A 9 -11.11 -15.78 -5.42
C LYS A 9 -9.84 -16.51 -5.88
N LYS A 10 -9.23 -16.08 -6.99
CA LYS A 10 -7.96 -16.62 -7.53
C LYS A 10 -6.71 -16.01 -6.89
N ASN A 11 -6.84 -14.80 -6.32
CA ASN A 11 -5.74 -14.02 -5.76
C ASN A 11 -5.69 -14.06 -4.24
N LYS A 12 -6.48 -14.96 -3.63
CA LYS A 12 -6.52 -15.13 -2.17
C LYS A 12 -5.09 -15.21 -1.60
N PRO A 13 -4.80 -14.44 -0.55
CA PRO A 13 -3.52 -14.55 0.16
C PRO A 13 -3.33 -16.00 0.58
N SER A 14 -2.17 -16.59 0.29
CA SER A 14 -1.93 -17.97 0.72
C SER A 14 -1.92 -18.03 2.25
N PRO A 15 -2.41 -19.13 2.87
CA PRO A 15 -2.46 -19.28 4.33
C PRO A 15 -1.09 -19.45 4.99
N ASN A 16 0.02 -19.36 4.22
CA ASN A 16 1.39 -19.54 4.70
C ASN A 16 1.86 -18.33 5.54
N PHE A 17 1.16 -18.03 6.62
CA PHE A 17 1.60 -17.12 7.67
C PHE A 17 1.89 -17.97 8.90
N THR A 18 3.16 -18.23 9.17
CA THR A 18 3.56 -18.95 10.38
C THR A 18 3.97 -17.93 11.43
N LEU A 19 3.69 -18.19 12.71
CA LEU A 19 4.19 -17.39 13.84
C LEU A 19 5.71 -17.12 13.74
N ASN A 20 6.47 -18.12 13.30
CA ASN A 20 7.90 -18.02 13.07
C ASN A 20 8.31 -16.97 12.01
N ASN A 21 7.45 -16.67 11.03
CA ASN A 21 7.69 -15.60 10.06
C ASN A 21 7.62 -14.22 10.73
N PHE A 22 6.70 -14.05 11.67
CA PHE A 22 6.52 -12.78 12.39
C PHE A 22 7.63 -12.56 13.42
N TYR A 23 7.97 -13.59 14.22
CA TYR A 23 9.00 -13.47 15.26
C TYR A 23 10.40 -13.22 14.70
N ASN A 24 10.74 -13.83 13.57
CA ASN A 24 12.07 -13.70 12.97
C ASN A 24 12.10 -12.70 11.80
N CYS A 25 10.98 -11.99 11.55
CA CYS A 25 10.85 -11.08 10.40
C CYS A 25 11.26 -11.71 9.06
N ASN A 26 11.03 -13.03 8.91
CA ASN A 26 11.46 -13.75 7.71
C ASN A 26 10.60 -13.33 6.51
N PRO A 27 11.22 -13.01 5.36
CA PRO A 27 10.49 -12.58 4.18
C PRO A 27 9.50 -13.67 3.76
N ILE A 28 8.24 -13.27 3.65
CA ILE A 28 7.16 -14.16 3.27
C ILE A 28 7.10 -14.19 1.74
N GLN A 29 7.42 -15.32 1.14
CA GLN A 29 7.30 -15.50 -0.32
C GLN A 29 5.83 -15.53 -0.74
N LYS A 30 5.37 -14.45 -1.39
CA LYS A 30 4.01 -14.31 -1.93
C LYS A 30 4.07 -13.71 -3.33
N LYS A 31 3.10 -14.04 -4.18
CA LYS A 31 2.94 -13.36 -5.47
C LYS A 31 2.48 -11.92 -5.23
N ALA A 32 2.92 -10.98 -6.07
CA ALA A 32 2.55 -9.56 -5.96
C ALA A 32 1.02 -9.36 -5.89
N VAL A 33 0.25 -10.07 -6.71
CA VAL A 33 -1.22 -9.99 -6.72
C VAL A 33 -1.86 -10.48 -5.41
N GLN A 34 -1.24 -11.45 -4.73
CA GLN A 34 -1.71 -11.94 -3.44
C GLN A 34 -1.41 -10.94 -2.32
N THR A 35 -0.23 -10.31 -2.37
CA THR A 35 0.13 -9.23 -1.44
C THR A 35 -0.78 -8.03 -1.61
N TRP A 36 -1.12 -7.65 -2.84
CA TRP A 36 -2.04 -6.55 -3.11
C TRP A 36 -3.49 -6.87 -2.70
N CYS A 37 -3.94 -8.11 -2.90
CA CYS A 37 -5.22 -8.58 -2.37
C CYS A 37 -5.24 -8.49 -0.83
N LEU A 38 -4.16 -8.96 -0.17
CA LEU A 38 -4.02 -8.87 1.28
C LEU A 38 -4.07 -7.42 1.75
N LEU A 39 -3.32 -6.52 1.12
CA LEU A 39 -3.26 -5.11 1.48
C LEU A 39 -4.67 -4.49 1.52
N ARG A 40 -5.50 -4.75 0.49
CA ARG A 40 -6.87 -4.24 0.40
C ARG A 40 -7.82 -4.80 1.44
N ILE A 41 -7.71 -6.08 1.78
CA ILE A 41 -8.60 -6.70 2.77
C ILE A 41 -8.13 -6.46 4.21
N PHE A 42 -6.84 -6.17 4.42
CA PHE A 42 -6.22 -6.17 5.74
C PHE A 42 -6.91 -5.24 6.74
N PRO A 43 -7.27 -3.98 6.41
CA PRO A 43 -7.97 -3.11 7.35
C PRO A 43 -9.27 -3.71 7.86
N PHE A 44 -10.02 -4.40 7.00
CA PHE A 44 -11.28 -5.05 7.38
C PHE A 44 -11.06 -6.25 8.30
N LEU A 45 -9.90 -6.90 8.25
CA LEU A 45 -9.57 -8.04 9.11
C LEU A 45 -9.15 -7.63 10.53
N VAL A 46 -8.57 -6.44 10.70
CA VAL A 46 -7.97 -6.01 11.96
C VAL A 46 -8.65 -4.80 12.61
N SER A 47 -9.53 -4.10 11.89
CA SER A 47 -10.16 -2.85 12.37
C SER A 47 -10.90 -2.99 13.71
N ASP A 48 -11.47 -4.16 14.01
CA ASP A 48 -12.14 -4.46 15.29
C ASP A 48 -11.18 -4.92 16.39
N LYS A 49 -9.92 -5.19 16.04
CA LYS A 49 -8.86 -5.68 16.94
C LYS A 49 -7.86 -4.63 17.36
N VAL A 50 -7.82 -3.49 16.68
CA VAL A 50 -6.90 -2.38 16.98
C VAL A 50 -7.63 -1.23 17.68
N PRO A 51 -6.93 -0.41 18.47
CA PRO A 51 -7.50 0.80 19.05
C PRO A 51 -8.04 1.75 17.99
N LYS A 52 -8.97 2.62 18.38
CA LYS A 52 -9.39 3.73 17.53
C LYS A 52 -8.19 4.63 17.27
N ARG A 53 -8.00 5.05 16.00
CA ARG A 53 -6.90 5.91 15.54
C ARG A 53 -5.52 5.28 15.72
N ASP A 54 -5.42 3.97 15.52
CA ASP A 54 -4.13 3.27 15.47
C ASP A 54 -3.28 3.78 14.30
N GLU A 55 -2.07 4.24 14.59
CA GLU A 55 -1.16 4.88 13.63
C GLU A 55 -0.57 3.85 12.64
N TYR A 56 -0.37 2.60 13.07
CA TYR A 56 0.10 1.53 12.19
C TYR A 56 -0.98 1.13 11.19
N LEU A 57 -2.25 1.06 11.61
CA LEU A 57 -3.36 0.84 10.69
C LEU A 57 -3.54 2.03 9.75
N HIS A 58 -3.37 3.27 10.23
CA HIS A 58 -3.38 4.47 9.38
C HIS A 58 -2.34 4.39 8.27
N LEU A 59 -1.12 3.96 8.60
CA LEU A 59 -0.05 3.75 7.61
C LEU A 59 -0.45 2.72 6.52
N VAL A 60 -1.15 1.65 6.90
CA VAL A 60 -1.68 0.66 5.95
C VAL A 60 -2.81 1.24 5.09
N LEU A 61 -3.64 2.12 5.65
CA LEU A 61 -4.71 2.81 4.91
C LEU A 61 -4.13 3.79 3.87
N LEU A 62 -3.10 4.55 4.24
CA LEU A 62 -2.36 5.42 3.32
C LEU A 62 -1.77 4.62 2.16
N LEU A 63 -1.11 3.49 2.44
CA LEU A 63 -0.53 2.63 1.40
C LEU A 63 -1.61 2.02 0.48
N ASN A 64 -2.77 1.66 1.03
CA ASN A 64 -3.93 1.25 0.25
C ASN A 64 -4.37 2.35 -0.72
N ARG A 65 -4.53 3.58 -0.22
CA ARG A 65 -4.99 4.71 -1.02
C ARG A 65 -4.03 5.06 -2.15
N ILE A 66 -2.73 5.06 -1.87
CA ILE A 66 -1.67 5.22 -2.87
C ILE A 66 -1.80 4.12 -3.94
N SER A 67 -1.95 2.86 -3.50
CA SER A 67 -2.06 1.72 -4.41
C SER A 67 -3.30 1.80 -5.29
N GLU A 68 -4.43 2.28 -4.79
CA GLU A 68 -5.65 2.50 -5.59
C GLU A 68 -5.42 3.48 -6.73
N ILE A 69 -4.70 4.57 -6.49
CA ILE A 69 -4.39 5.58 -7.51
C ILE A 69 -3.39 5.02 -8.53
N VAL A 70 -2.29 4.42 -8.05
CA VAL A 70 -1.21 3.90 -8.91
C VAL A 70 -1.67 2.72 -9.78
N PHE A 71 -2.57 1.87 -9.27
CA PHE A 71 -3.13 0.75 -10.02
C PHE A 71 -4.48 1.07 -10.69
N SER A 72 -4.91 2.34 -10.67
CA SER A 72 -6.12 2.75 -11.39
C SER A 72 -5.92 2.54 -12.89
N PRO A 73 -6.88 1.92 -13.61
CA PRO A 73 -6.79 1.74 -15.06
C PRO A 73 -6.81 3.08 -15.81
N ILE A 74 -7.32 4.14 -15.19
CA ILE A 74 -7.32 5.50 -15.69
C ILE A 74 -6.63 6.35 -14.63
N ALA A 75 -5.38 6.72 -14.88
CA ALA A 75 -4.67 7.65 -14.03
C ALA A 75 -4.94 9.06 -14.56
N SER A 76 -5.62 9.88 -13.76
CA SER A 76 -5.87 11.27 -14.12
C SER A 76 -4.75 12.15 -13.54
N PRO A 77 -4.09 12.98 -14.36
CA PRO A 77 -3.09 13.93 -13.87
C PRO A 77 -3.61 14.93 -12.84
N SER A 78 -4.92 15.17 -12.78
CA SER A 78 -5.53 15.95 -11.70
C SER A 78 -5.37 15.29 -10.31
N GLN A 79 -5.09 13.99 -10.25
CA GLN A 79 -4.82 13.26 -9.01
C GLN A 79 -3.35 13.31 -8.59
N ALA A 80 -2.45 13.85 -9.44
CA ALA A 80 -1.02 13.87 -9.15
C ALA A 80 -0.65 14.66 -7.88
N PRO A 81 -1.20 15.87 -7.63
CA PRO A 81 -0.92 16.58 -6.37
C PRO A 81 -1.40 15.80 -5.15
N TYR A 82 -2.61 15.22 -5.23
CA TYR A 82 -3.16 14.41 -4.15
C TYR A 82 -2.32 13.16 -3.88
N LEU A 83 -1.81 12.50 -4.93
CA LEU A 83 -0.90 11.37 -4.77
C LEU A 83 0.42 11.79 -4.10
N GLN A 84 0.97 12.95 -4.45
CA GLN A 84 2.18 13.47 -3.81
C GLN A 84 1.96 13.71 -2.31
N ASP A 85 0.84 14.33 -1.94
CA ASP A 85 0.50 14.57 -0.52
C ASP A 85 0.38 13.26 0.25
N LEU A 86 -0.32 12.26 -0.31
CA LEU A 86 -0.45 10.93 0.31
C LEU A 86 0.90 10.23 0.52
N VAL A 87 1.80 10.35 -0.46
CA VAL A 87 3.15 9.75 -0.36
C VAL A 87 3.98 10.45 0.69
N LEU A 88 3.92 11.78 0.76
CA LEU A 88 4.61 12.57 1.78
C LEU A 88 4.12 12.22 3.20
N GLU A 89 2.80 12.12 3.37
CA GLU A 89 2.19 11.71 4.65
C GLU A 89 2.62 10.29 5.04
N PHE A 90 2.57 9.35 4.08
CA PHE A 90 3.00 7.97 4.30
C PHE A 90 4.47 7.90 4.72
N VAL A 91 5.36 8.60 4.01
CA VAL A 91 6.80 8.57 4.29
C VAL A 91 7.11 9.20 5.65
N SER A 92 6.46 10.32 5.98
CA SER A 92 6.63 10.98 7.28
C SER A 92 6.17 10.06 8.42
N SER A 93 4.96 9.51 8.32
CA SER A 93 4.40 8.58 9.31
C SER A 93 5.26 7.32 9.45
N PHE A 94 5.79 6.79 8.34
CA PHE A 94 6.68 5.62 8.37
C PHE A 94 7.96 5.90 9.16
N LYS A 95 8.59 7.07 8.96
CA LYS A 95 9.82 7.45 9.69
C LYS A 95 9.56 7.61 11.18
N GLU A 96 8.41 8.17 11.56
CA GLU A 96 8.03 8.36 12.95
C GLU A 96 7.80 7.01 13.65
N LEU A 97 7.09 6.08 13.01
CA LEU A 97 6.77 4.77 13.57
C LEU A 97 7.94 3.77 13.52
N PHE A 98 8.87 3.94 12.58
CA PHE A 98 10.01 3.05 12.35
C PHE A 98 11.33 3.81 12.20
N PRO A 99 11.79 4.55 13.23
CA PRO A 99 12.95 5.44 13.13
C PRO A 99 14.27 4.72 12.80
N ASN A 100 14.36 3.43 13.11
CA ASN A 100 15.54 2.60 12.87
C ASN A 100 15.51 1.86 11.52
N VAL A 101 14.46 2.03 10.71
CA VAL A 101 14.31 1.36 9.42
C VAL A 101 14.65 2.35 8.30
N ALA A 102 15.68 2.04 7.52
CA ALA A 102 16.03 2.83 6.37
C ALA A 102 14.91 2.81 5.32
N LEU A 103 14.56 3.99 4.79
CA LEU A 103 13.63 4.07 3.67
C LEU A 103 14.23 3.41 2.43
N ILE A 104 13.44 2.56 1.78
CA ILE A 104 13.86 1.90 0.54
C ILE A 104 13.69 2.83 -0.67
N ASN A 105 14.55 2.67 -1.68
CA ASN A 105 14.54 3.45 -2.92
C ASN A 105 13.17 3.48 -3.63
N LYS A 106 12.32 2.47 -3.41
CA LYS A 106 10.96 2.43 -3.97
C LYS A 106 10.09 3.61 -3.52
N PHE A 107 10.26 4.09 -2.29
CA PHE A 107 9.53 5.26 -1.81
C PHE A 107 9.98 6.55 -2.51
N HIS A 108 11.27 6.66 -2.82
CA HIS A 108 11.78 7.78 -3.60
C HIS A 108 11.20 7.80 -5.02
N HIS A 109 11.15 6.65 -5.70
CA HIS A 109 10.53 6.56 -7.03
C HIS A 109 9.04 6.91 -7.01
N LEU A 110 8.34 6.56 -5.93
CA LEU A 110 6.91 6.85 -5.77
C LEU A 110 6.64 8.37 -5.64
N MET A 111 7.54 9.13 -5.01
CA MET A 111 7.43 10.60 -4.95
C MET A 111 7.45 11.23 -6.36
N HIS A 112 8.23 10.67 -7.29
CA HIS A 112 8.32 11.14 -8.67
C HIS A 112 7.16 10.67 -9.57
N TYR A 113 6.34 9.72 -9.12
CA TYR A 113 5.28 9.17 -9.96
C TYR A 113 4.23 10.22 -10.36
N GLY A 114 3.93 11.16 -9.46
CA GLY A 114 3.05 12.30 -9.78
C GLY A 114 3.60 13.18 -10.89
N GLU A 115 4.91 13.42 -10.92
CA GLU A 115 5.57 14.21 -11.97
C GLU A 115 5.53 13.48 -13.33
N CYS A 116 5.72 12.16 -13.32
CA CYS A 116 5.57 11.32 -14.51
C CYS A 116 4.15 11.38 -15.10
N LEU A 117 3.11 11.36 -14.25
CA LEU A 117 1.72 11.49 -14.68
C LEU A 117 1.47 12.84 -15.36
N ILE A 118 1.92 13.94 -14.75
CA ILE A 118 1.75 15.30 -15.30
C ILE A 118 2.48 15.43 -16.65
N ASN A 119 3.67 14.87 -16.78
CA ASN A 119 4.45 14.94 -18.01
C ASN A 119 3.89 14.06 -19.14
N SER A 120 3.14 13.00 -18.83
CA SER A 120 2.51 12.14 -19.85
C SER A 120 1.37 12.84 -20.62
N GLU A 121 0.69 13.79 -19.97
CA GLU A 121 -0.36 14.60 -20.59
C GLU A 121 0.21 15.62 -21.59
N LYS A 122 1.34 16.25 -21.24
CA LYS A 122 2.00 17.27 -22.08
C LYS A 122 2.58 16.73 -23.39
N ASN A 123 2.91 15.44 -23.45
CA ASN A 123 3.43 14.79 -24.65
C ASN A 123 2.32 14.22 -25.56
N SER A 124 1.05 14.32 -25.13
CA SER A 124 -0.13 13.86 -25.88
C SER A 124 -0.89 15.02 -26.55
N GLN A 125 -0.35 16.25 -26.48
CA GLN A 125 -0.80 17.46 -27.17
C GLN A 125 0.24 17.87 -28.21
#